data_AF-A0A1U8J364-F1
#
_entry.id   AF-A0A1U8J364-F1
#
_cell.length_a   1.000
_cell.length_b   1.000
_cell.length_c   1.000
_cell.angle_alpha   90.00
_cell.angle_beta   90.00
_cell.angle_gamma   90.00
#
_symmetry.space_group_name_H-M   'P 1'
#
loop_
_entity.id
_entity.type
_entity.pdbx_description
1 polymer ?
#
loop_
_entity_poly.entity_id
_entity_poly.type
_entity_poly.pdbx_seq_one_letter_code
_entity_poly.pdbx_strand_id
1 'polypeptide(L)'
;MLEEEYEMILKRTLQSICLLTINPNTTTSIIIQVIDDDGALLSCAINAACVALVDAGIPTEHLAVAICCCVAKSGCVILDPTRLEEQIIIEFPLLIYYIHDTWCRKL
;
A
#
# COMPACT_ATOMS: atom_id res chain seq x y z
N MET A 1 1.43 -15.41 -10.35
CA MET A 1 1.68 -15.88 -8.97
C MET A 1 2.06 -14.72 -8.03
N LEU A 2 3.23 -14.07 -8.17
CA LEU A 2 3.60 -12.97 -7.24
C LEU A 2 2.72 -11.71 -7.41
N GLU A 3 2.48 -11.27 -8.66
CA GLU A 3 1.62 -10.11 -8.94
C GLU A 3 0.18 -10.33 -8.46
N GLU A 4 -0.36 -11.55 -8.58
CA GLU A 4 -1.70 -11.91 -8.10
C GLU A 4 -1.79 -11.84 -6.56
N GLU A 5 -0.71 -12.20 -5.85
CA GLU A 5 -0.64 -12.07 -4.40
C GLU A 5 -0.59 -10.59 -3.98
N TYR A 6 0.19 -9.77 -4.69
CA TYR A 6 0.23 -8.32 -4.48
C TYR A 6 -1.12 -7.67 -4.77
N GLU A 7 -1.78 -8.04 -5.86
CA GLU A 7 -3.14 -7.59 -6.18
C GLU A 7 -4.11 -7.97 -5.05
N MET A 8 -4.04 -9.20 -4.54
CA MET A 8 -4.90 -9.66 -3.46
C MET A 8 -4.66 -8.87 -2.16
N ILE A 9 -3.40 -8.64 -1.78
CA ILE A 9 -3.05 -7.86 -0.59
C ILE A 9 -3.53 -6.42 -0.77
N LEU A 10 -3.19 -5.78 -1.89
CA LEU A 10 -3.59 -4.42 -2.23
C LEU A 10 -5.12 -4.27 -2.18
N LYS A 11 -5.86 -5.16 -2.84
CA LYS A 11 -7.33 -5.15 -2.83
C LYS A 11 -7.89 -5.25 -1.41
N ARG A 12 -7.37 -6.17 -0.58
CA ARG A 12 -7.81 -6.33 0.81
C ARG A 12 -7.51 -5.08 1.66
N THR A 13 -6.31 -4.51 1.52
CA THR A 13 -5.92 -3.27 2.23
C THR A 13 -6.83 -2.11 1.84
N LEU A 14 -7.11 -1.92 0.54
CA LEU A 14 -7.97 -0.83 0.08
C LEU A 14 -9.43 -1.05 0.48
N GLN A 15 -9.93 -2.30 0.43
CA GLN A 15 -11.27 -2.63 0.93
C GLN A 15 -11.42 -2.38 2.44
N SER A 16 -10.35 -2.51 3.23
CA SER A 16 -10.40 -2.21 4.67
C SER A 16 -10.43 -0.72 5.02
N ILE A 17 -10.02 0.17 4.10
CA ILE A 17 -10.05 1.63 4.35
C ILE A 17 -11.23 2.32 3.67
N CYS A 18 -11.78 1.76 2.60
CA CYS A 18 -12.89 2.37 1.85
C CYS A 18 -14.24 2.22 2.59
N LEU A 19 -15.00 3.31 2.64
CA LEU A 19 -16.36 3.34 3.17
C LEU A 19 -17.37 2.83 2.13
N LEU A 20 -17.41 1.50 1.96
CA LEU A 20 -18.24 0.84 0.94
C LEU A 20 -19.76 1.01 1.16
N THR A 21 -20.19 1.49 2.33
CA THR A 21 -21.60 1.71 2.68
C THR A 21 -22.16 3.04 2.19
N ILE A 22 -21.31 4.02 1.86
CA ILE A 22 -21.75 5.37 1.46
C ILE A 22 -22.31 5.38 0.04
N ASN A 23 -21.78 4.54 -0.85
CA ASN A 23 -22.16 4.48 -2.25
C ASN A 23 -22.63 3.06 -2.63
N PRO A 24 -23.85 2.65 -2.23
CA PRO A 24 -24.37 1.33 -2.57
C PRO A 24 -24.44 1.15 -4.11
N ASN A 25 -24.22 -0.08 -4.58
CA ASN A 25 -24.19 -0.44 -6.01
C ASN A 25 -23.12 0.29 -6.85
N THR A 26 -22.06 0.80 -6.23
CA THR A 26 -20.94 1.42 -6.93
C THR A 26 -19.78 0.43 -7.09
N THR A 27 -19.09 0.49 -8.24
CA THR A 27 -17.83 -0.22 -8.46
C THR A 27 -16.72 0.79 -8.63
N THR A 28 -15.72 0.72 -7.76
CA THR A 28 -14.48 1.48 -7.89
C THR A 28 -13.40 0.58 -8.47
N SER A 29 -12.88 0.94 -9.64
CA SER A 29 -11.78 0.22 -10.30
C SER A 29 -10.49 0.99 -10.11
N ILE A 30 -9.44 0.29 -9.67
CA ILE A 30 -8.11 0.84 -9.44
C ILE A 30 -7.15 0.08 -10.35
N ILE A 31 -6.36 0.83 -11.12
CA ILE A 31 -5.39 0.27 -12.06
C ILE A 31 -4.01 0.74 -11.62
N ILE A 32 -3.13 -0.21 -11.31
CA ILE A 32 -1.74 0.06 -10.95
C ILE A 32 -0.86 -0.31 -12.15
N GLN A 33 -0.12 0.68 -12.64
CA GLN A 33 0.86 0.49 -13.69
C GLN A 33 2.25 0.71 -13.10
N VAL A 34 3.06 -0.35 -13.06
CA VAL A 34 4.46 -0.24 -12.68
C VAL A 34 5.22 0.40 -13.84
N ILE A 35 5.88 1.53 -13.56
CA ILE A 35 6.71 2.26 -14.53
C ILE A 35 8.17 1.81 -14.38
N ASP A 36 8.61 1.71 -13.13
CA ASP A 36 9.94 1.27 -12.74
C ASP A 36 9.84 0.51 -11.40
N ASP A 37 10.69 -0.49 -11.21
CA ASP A 37 10.70 -1.37 -10.04
C ASP A 37 12.13 -1.47 -9.48
N ASP A 38 12.42 -0.62 -8.50
CA ASP A 38 13.65 -0.63 -7.71
C ASP A 38 13.40 -1.12 -6.27
N GLY A 39 12.46 -2.06 -6.07
CA GLY A 39 12.17 -2.65 -4.77
C GLY A 39 10.99 -1.99 -4.05
N ALA A 40 10.59 -2.59 -2.92
CA ALA A 40 9.46 -2.14 -2.09
C ALA A 40 8.14 -1.97 -2.87
N LEU A 41 7.96 -2.74 -3.95
CA LEU A 41 6.92 -2.55 -4.96
C LEU A 41 5.51 -2.53 -4.37
N LEU A 42 5.20 -3.46 -3.46
CA LEU A 42 3.88 -3.58 -2.85
C LEU A 42 3.55 -2.38 -1.94
N SER A 43 4.52 -1.92 -1.12
CA SER A 43 4.32 -0.71 -0.30
C SER A 43 4.09 0.53 -1.16
N CYS A 44 4.87 0.67 -2.23
CA CYS A 44 4.68 1.76 -3.20
C CYS A 44 3.29 1.70 -3.83
N ALA A 45 2.84 0.52 -4.27
CA ALA A 45 1.53 0.33 -4.88
C ALA A 45 0.38 0.67 -3.92
N ILE A 46 0.45 0.24 -2.65
CA ILE A 46 -0.56 0.58 -1.63
C ILE A 46 -0.63 2.09 -1.41
N ASN A 47 0.52 2.75 -1.28
CA ASN A 47 0.59 4.20 -1.06
C ASN A 47 0.05 4.97 -2.26
N ALA A 48 0.45 4.59 -3.48
CA ALA A 48 -0.05 5.20 -4.71
C ALA A 48 -1.56 5.03 -4.87
N ALA A 49 -2.08 3.83 -4.60
CA ALA A 49 -3.51 3.56 -4.66
C ALA A 49 -4.30 4.36 -3.61
N CYS A 50 -3.77 4.48 -2.38
CA CYS A 50 -4.40 5.28 -1.33
C CYS A 50 -4.50 6.76 -1.72
N VAL A 51 -3.43 7.34 -2.26
CA VAL A 51 -3.45 8.74 -2.74
C VAL A 51 -4.41 8.89 -3.92
N ALA A 52 -4.45 7.94 -4.85
CA ALA A 52 -5.38 7.97 -5.97
C ALA A 52 -6.86 7.91 -5.54
N LEU A 53 -7.18 7.16 -4.47
CA LEU A 53 -8.54 7.14 -3.90
C LEU A 53 -8.94 8.50 -3.32
N VAL A 54 -8.01 9.15 -2.61
CA VAL A 54 -8.22 10.48 -2.04
C VAL A 54 -8.41 11.51 -3.15
N ASP A 55 -7.55 11.49 -4.18
CA ASP A 55 -7.64 12.38 -5.34
C ASP A 55 -8.95 12.20 -6.12
N ALA A 56 -9.41 10.95 -6.27
CA ALA A 56 -10.69 10.62 -6.89
C ALA A 56 -11.92 10.95 -6.00
N GLY A 57 -11.71 11.40 -4.76
CA GLY A 57 -12.78 11.72 -3.81
C GLY A 57 -13.55 10.48 -3.31
N ILE A 58 -12.94 9.30 -3.33
CA ILE A 58 -13.56 8.08 -2.80
C ILE A 58 -13.56 8.15 -1.27
N PRO A 59 -14.71 7.97 -0.60
CA PRO A 59 -14.77 8.02 0.86
C PRO A 59 -13.93 6.91 1.52
N THR A 60 -12.99 7.30 2.37
CA THR A 60 -12.13 6.40 3.16
C THR A 60 -12.18 6.74 4.65
N GLU A 61 -12.21 5.74 5.54
CA GLU A 61 -12.18 5.95 6.99
C GLU A 61 -10.81 6.43 7.50
N HIS A 62 -9.74 5.91 6.88
CA HIS A 62 -8.35 6.13 7.27
C HIS A 62 -7.48 6.18 6.01
N LEU A 63 -6.28 6.75 6.11
CA LEU A 63 -5.28 6.63 5.07
C LEU A 63 -4.43 5.39 5.35
N ALA A 64 -4.37 4.47 4.38
CA ALA A 64 -3.42 3.37 4.43
C ALA A 64 -2.04 3.87 4.01
N VAL A 65 -1.04 3.54 4.82
CA VAL A 65 0.35 3.74 4.44
C VAL A 65 1.13 2.47 4.73
N ALA A 66 1.94 2.06 3.78
CA ALA A 66 2.74 0.85 3.84
C ALA A 66 4.22 1.18 3.68
N ILE A 67 5.05 0.52 4.49
CA ILE A 67 6.51 0.56 4.40
C ILE A 67 7.00 -0.87 4.35
N CYS A 68 7.77 -1.19 3.32
CA CYS A 68 8.55 -2.42 3.29
C CYS A 68 9.74 -2.30 4.24
N CYS A 69 9.96 -3.32 5.06
CA CYS A 69 11.14 -3.41 5.92
C CYS A 69 11.86 -4.72 5.63
N CYS A 70 13.18 -4.73 5.79
CA CYS A 70 13.97 -5.93 5.61
C CYS A 70 15.06 -6.03 6.68
N VAL A 71 15.40 -7.27 7.06
CA VAL A 71 16.46 -7.53 8.04
C VAL A 71 17.67 -8.11 7.32
N ALA A 72 18.73 -7.32 7.23
CA ALA A 72 19.98 -7.74 6.63
C ALA A 72 20.64 -8.87 7.44
N LYS A 73 21.51 -9.66 6.80
CA LYS A 73 22.29 -10.71 7.48
C LYS A 73 23.17 -10.21 8.63
N SER A 74 23.51 -8.92 8.63
CA SER A 74 24.21 -8.24 9.71
C SER A 74 23.35 -7.97 10.95
N GLY A 75 22.04 -8.23 10.88
CA GLY A 75 21.07 -7.90 11.93
C GLY A 75 20.56 -6.45 11.88
N CYS A 76 20.92 -5.68 10.85
CA CYS A 76 20.43 -4.32 10.64
C CYS A 76 19.05 -4.32 9.97
N VAL A 77 18.13 -3.49 10.46
CA VAL A 77 16.83 -3.26 9.83
C VAL A 77 16.97 -2.13 8.80
N ILE A 78 16.58 -2.40 7.57
CA ILE A 78 16.53 -1.44 6.46
C ILE A 78 15.05 -1.17 6.16
N LEU A 79 14.71 0.10 6.00
CA LEU A 79 13.37 0.54 5.62
C LEU A 79 13.40 0.93 4.14
N ASP A 80 12.33 0.59 3.42
CA ASP A 80 12.17 0.88 1.99
C ASP A 80 13.38 0.39 1.16
N PRO A 81 13.67 -0.93 1.17
CA PRO A 81 14.86 -1.46 0.54
C PRO A 81 14.81 -1.31 -0.98
N THR A 82 15.96 -0.94 -1.55
CA THR A 82 16.18 -0.99 -2.99
C THR A 82 16.19 -2.43 -3.51
N ARG A 83 16.03 -2.65 -4.82
CA ARG A 83 16.09 -3.97 -5.44
C ARG A 83 17.40 -4.72 -5.17
N LEU A 84 18.49 -3.98 -4.98
CA LEU A 84 19.79 -4.54 -4.60
C LEU A 84 19.80 -5.00 -3.13
N GLU A 85 19.24 -4.19 -2.23
CA GLU A 85 19.11 -4.54 -0.82
C GLU A 85 18.16 -5.73 -0.62
N GLU A 86 17.14 -5.85 -1.48
CA GLU A 86 16.21 -6.98 -1.49
C GLU A 86 16.86 -8.34 -1.75
N GLN A 87 18.01 -8.37 -2.41
CA GLN A 87 18.73 -9.60 -2.73
C GLN A 87 19.57 -10.12 -1.56
N ILE A 88 19.81 -9.30 -0.54
CA ILE A 88 20.77 -9.58 0.55
C ILE A 88 20.05 -10.04 1.84
N ILE A 89 18.73 -10.13 1.81
CA ILE A 89 17.87 -10.28 3.00
C ILE A 89 17.68 -11.74 3.45
N ILE A 90 17.30 -11.91 4.72
CA ILE A 90 16.79 -13.14 5.33
C ILE A 90 15.24 -13.12 5.43
N GLU A 91 14.63 -11.98 5.78
CA GLU A 91 13.17 -11.83 5.98
C GLU A 91 12.63 -10.47 5.48
N PHE A 92 11.44 -10.50 4.87
CA PHE A 92 10.78 -9.34 4.25
C PHE A 92 9.38 -9.05 4.87
N PRO A 93 9.32 -8.44 6.07
CA PRO A 93 8.04 -8.00 6.62
C PRO A 93 7.53 -6.72 5.93
N LEU A 94 6.28 -6.76 5.48
CA LEU A 94 5.54 -5.55 5.11
C LEU A 94 4.86 -4.98 6.36
N LEU A 95 5.12 -3.72 6.69
CA LEU A 95 4.41 -3.02 7.74
C LEU A 95 3.35 -2.10 7.13
N ILE A 96 2.09 -2.34 7.46
CA ILE A 96 0.96 -1.48 7.06
C ILE A 96 0.46 -0.77 8.31
N TYR A 97 0.39 0.55 8.24
CA TYR A 97 -0.20 1.39 9.27
C TYR A 97 -1.37 2.19 8.70
N TYR A 98 -2.38 2.38 9.53
CA TYR A 98 -3.51 3.23 9.21
C TYR A 98 -3.33 4.54 9.96
N ILE A 99 -3.11 5.62 9.23
CA ILE A 99 -3.13 6.95 9.81
C ILE A 99 -4.60 7.34 9.94
N HIS A 100 -5.06 7.46 11.18
CA HIS A 100 -6.35 8.07 11.48
C HIS A 100 -6.23 9.58 11.23
N ASP A 101 -6.44 9.97 9.97
CA ASP A 101 -6.27 11.35 9.58
C ASP A 101 -7.58 12.14 9.68
N THR A 102 -7.49 13.38 10.15
CA THR A 102 -8.61 14.30 10.40
C THR A 102 -9.11 15.03 9.15
N TRP A 103 -8.64 14.62 7.95
CA TRP A 103 -8.91 15.28 6.67
C TRP A 103 -10.38 15.33 6.29
N CYS A 104 -11.21 14.36 6.71
CA CYS A 104 -12.65 14.40 6.49
C CYS A 104 -13.37 15.57 7.19
N ARG A 105 -12.72 16.38 8.04
CA ARG A 105 -13.32 17.59 8.65
C ARG A 105 -12.96 18.92 7.97
N LYS A 106 -12.20 18.92 6.86
CA LYS A 106 -11.73 20.16 6.21
C LYS A 106 -12.12 20.34 4.75
N LEU A 107 -13.01 19.50 4.21
CA LEU A 107 -13.70 19.75 2.93
C LEU A 107 -15.19 19.96 3.19
#